data_AF-A0A9W8BFP7-F1
#
_entry.id   AF-A0A9W8BFP7-F1
#
_cell.length_a   1.000
_cell.length_b   1.000
_cell.length_c   1.000
_cell.angle_alpha   90.00
_cell.angle_beta   90.00
_cell.angle_gamma   90.00
#
_symmetry.space_group_name_H-M   'P 1'
#
loop_
_entity.id
_entity.type
_entity.pdbx_description
1 polymer ?
#
loop_
_entity_poly.entity_id
_entity_poly.type
_entity_poly.pdbx_seq_one_letter_code
_entity_poly.pdbx_strand_id
1 'polypeptide(L)'
;MYKRPSGARGVRQAYEQLLGANLREDVPAWLRAMRRVPPADSLVRETSGFSTAGELKFEGRHKAAGGQGEADGSDLRIQRTVAAGCVSSRHKKSQLRARSTKPPRIEFPEDRLRRIFYKHHPFEKDRPRIVMEPTGQTQQDWSQISRGSGQVTGEK
;
A
#
# COMPACT_ATOMS: atom_id res chain seq x y z
N MET A 1 25.91 15.67 -4.86
CA MET A 1 25.21 16.87 -5.37
C MET A 1 23.82 16.93 -4.74
N TYR A 2 23.58 17.85 -3.79
CA TYR A 2 22.23 18.07 -3.24
C TYR A 2 21.43 18.94 -4.20
N LYS A 3 20.27 18.47 -4.65
CA LYS A 3 19.37 19.27 -5.48
C LYS A 3 18.83 20.43 -4.65
N ARG A 4 18.93 21.66 -5.16
CA ARG A 4 18.28 22.82 -4.54
C ARG A 4 16.76 22.58 -4.51
N PRO A 5 16.07 22.95 -3.42
CA PRO A 5 14.62 22.85 -3.36
C PRO A 5 14.00 23.71 -4.47
N SER A 6 12.97 23.19 -5.15
CA SER A 6 12.27 23.91 -6.22
C SER A 6 11.53 25.12 -5.65
N GLY A 7 11.72 26.29 -6.25
CA GLY A 7 10.97 27.51 -5.92
C GLY A 7 9.51 27.49 -6.38
N ALA A 8 9.06 26.42 -7.07
CA ALA A 8 7.74 26.34 -7.68
C ALA A 8 6.57 26.54 -6.71
N ARG A 9 6.70 26.11 -5.45
CA ARG A 9 5.65 26.29 -4.42
C ARG A 9 5.50 27.75 -3.98
N GLY A 10 6.61 28.47 -3.94
CA GLY A 10 6.66 29.85 -3.47
C GLY A 10 6.31 30.88 -4.54
N VAL A 11 5.94 30.47 -5.76
CA VAL A 11 5.73 31.38 -6.89
C VAL A 11 4.68 32.45 -6.58
N ARG A 12 3.58 32.08 -5.92
CA ARG A 12 2.57 33.06 -5.44
C ARG A 12 3.18 34.10 -4.50
N GLN A 13 3.84 33.63 -3.45
CA GLN A 13 4.39 34.49 -2.40
C GLN A 13 5.47 35.41 -2.97
N ALA A 14 6.34 34.87 -3.83
CA ALA A 14 7.36 35.64 -4.53
C ALA A 14 6.73 36.74 -5.41
N TYR A 15 5.66 36.42 -6.13
CA TYR A 15 4.98 37.40 -6.98
C TYR A 15 4.21 38.44 -6.16
N GLU A 16 3.57 38.06 -5.06
CA GLU A 16 2.91 39.00 -4.15
C GLU A 16 3.92 39.97 -3.50
N GLN A 17 5.13 39.52 -3.21
CA GLN A 17 6.22 40.40 -2.76
C GLN A 17 6.64 41.40 -3.84
N LEU A 18 6.73 40.98 -5.10
CA LEU A 18 7.05 41.88 -6.22
C LEU A 18 5.97 42.95 -6.45
N LEU A 19 4.70 42.56 -6.33
CA LEU A 19 3.58 43.50 -6.41
C LEU A 19 3.59 44.47 -5.22
N GLY A 20 3.80 43.98 -3.99
CA GLY A 20 3.84 44.82 -2.80
C GLY A 20 5.03 45.79 -2.77
N ALA A 21 6.14 45.42 -3.39
CA ALA A 21 7.32 46.27 -3.54
C ALA A 21 7.24 47.19 -4.77
N ASN A 22 6.13 47.21 -5.51
CA ASN A 22 5.94 47.94 -6.77
C ASN A 22 7.03 47.64 -7.83
N LEU A 23 7.63 46.43 -7.80
CA LEU A 23 8.55 45.96 -8.85
C LEU A 23 7.80 45.42 -10.07
N ARG A 24 6.50 45.10 -9.91
CA ARG A 24 5.59 44.73 -10.99
C ARG A 24 4.24 45.40 -10.77
N GLU A 25 3.62 45.80 -11.87
CA GLU A 25 2.33 46.49 -11.89
C GLU A 25 1.19 45.52 -12.25
N ASP A 26 1.46 44.61 -13.18
CA ASP A 26 0.44 43.68 -13.69
C ASP A 26 0.18 42.53 -12.72
N VAL A 27 -1.11 42.30 -12.45
CA VAL A 27 -1.59 41.10 -11.76
C VAL A 27 -1.84 39.99 -12.78
N PRO A 28 -1.08 38.88 -12.77
CA PRO A 28 -1.26 37.79 -13.70
C PRO A 28 -2.61 37.11 -13.50
N ALA A 29 -3.20 36.63 -14.59
CA ALA A 29 -4.47 35.90 -14.57
C ALA A 29 -4.45 34.71 -13.59
N TRP A 30 -3.33 34.00 -13.48
CA TRP A 30 -3.18 32.83 -12.61
C TRP A 30 -3.12 33.17 -11.11
N LEU A 31 -2.74 34.40 -10.73
CA LEU A 31 -2.57 34.76 -9.31
C LEU A 31 -3.92 34.71 -8.59
N ARG A 32 -4.99 35.16 -9.23
CA ARG A 32 -6.36 35.10 -8.68
C ARG A 32 -6.82 33.65 -8.46
N ALA A 33 -6.49 32.74 -9.38
CA ALA A 33 -6.80 31.32 -9.24
C ALA A 33 -6.01 30.68 -8.09
N MET A 34 -4.71 30.97 -8.00
CA MET A 34 -3.82 30.43 -6.95
C MET A 34 -4.11 31.02 -5.55
N ARG A 35 -4.78 32.19 -5.49
CA ARG A 35 -5.36 32.73 -4.25
C ARG A 35 -6.55 31.92 -3.75
N ARG A 36 -7.40 31.45 -4.66
CA ARG A 36 -8.60 30.65 -4.35
C ARG A 36 -8.27 29.20 -4.02
N VAL A 37 -7.30 28.63 -4.73
CA VAL A 37 -6.88 27.24 -4.57
C VAL A 37 -5.36 27.21 -4.37
N PRO A 38 -4.87 27.32 -3.11
CA PRO A 38 -3.45 27.24 -2.84
C PRO A 38 -2.91 25.82 -3.11
N PRO A 39 -1.63 25.68 -3.50
CA PRO A 39 -1.00 24.37 -3.58
C PRO A 39 -0.92 23.73 -2.18
N ALA A 40 -0.85 22.39 -2.11
CA ALA A 40 -0.75 21.68 -0.84
C ALA A 40 0.53 22.05 -0.06
N ASP A 41 0.38 22.33 1.24
CA ASP A 41 1.45 22.85 2.11
C ASP A 41 2.50 21.80 2.49
N SER A 42 2.10 20.53 2.66
CA SER A 42 3.00 19.50 3.21
C SER A 42 3.66 18.65 2.11
N LEU A 43 4.97 18.44 2.25
CA LEU A 43 5.70 17.33 1.59
C LEU A 43 6.08 16.27 2.64
N VAL A 44 5.24 16.16 3.68
CA VAL A 44 5.46 15.22 4.76
C VAL A 44 5.01 13.86 4.28
N ARG A 45 5.82 12.83 4.54
CA ARG A 45 5.42 11.45 4.28
C ARG A 45 4.49 11.01 5.41
N GLU A 46 3.21 10.98 5.12
CA GLU A 46 2.21 10.43 6.04
C GLU A 46 2.35 8.91 6.13
N THR A 47 2.09 8.36 7.31
CA THR A 47 2.04 6.92 7.53
C THR A 47 0.64 6.41 7.16
N SER A 48 0.56 5.35 6.35
CA SER A 48 -0.73 4.72 6.02
C SER A 48 -1.34 4.03 7.25
N GLY A 49 -2.56 4.42 7.65
CA GLY A 49 -3.30 3.78 8.75
C GLY A 49 -4.18 2.60 8.33
N PHE A 50 -4.20 2.24 7.05
CA PHE A 50 -5.05 1.17 6.53
C PHE A 50 -4.35 -0.20 6.54
N SER A 51 -5.07 -1.24 6.96
CA SER A 51 -4.58 -2.62 6.90
C SER A 51 -4.78 -3.19 5.50
N THR A 52 -3.69 -3.47 4.81
CA THR A 52 -3.70 -4.10 3.48
C THR A 52 -3.34 -5.58 3.51
N ALA A 53 -3.41 -6.22 4.69
CA ALA A 53 -2.89 -7.57 4.93
C ALA A 53 -3.75 -8.70 4.34
N GLY A 54 -4.89 -8.38 3.71
CA GLY A 54 -5.75 -9.37 3.06
C GLY A 54 -6.29 -10.47 3.99
N GLU A 55 -6.34 -10.22 5.30
CA GLU A 55 -6.80 -11.21 6.29
C GLU A 55 -8.33 -11.16 6.42
N LEU A 56 -8.98 -12.32 6.28
CA LEU A 56 -10.40 -12.47 6.57
C LEU A 56 -10.63 -12.55 8.07
N LYS A 57 -11.71 -11.94 8.56
CA LYS A 57 -12.05 -11.93 9.99
C LYS A 57 -12.14 -13.32 10.62
N PHE A 58 -12.51 -14.35 9.85
CA PHE A 58 -12.64 -15.72 10.34
C PHE A 58 -11.31 -16.49 10.36
N GLU A 59 -10.31 -16.11 9.55
CA GLU A 59 -8.99 -16.78 9.52
C GLU A 59 -8.19 -16.51 10.80
N GLY A 60 -8.38 -15.35 11.44
CA GLY A 60 -7.71 -15.00 12.71
C GLY A 60 -8.08 -15.92 13.88
N ARG A 61 -9.25 -16.56 13.84
CA ARG A 61 -9.77 -17.39 14.95
C ARG A 61 -9.04 -18.73 15.07
N HIS A 62 -8.57 -19.29 13.96
CA HIS A 62 -7.80 -20.54 13.96
C HIS A 62 -6.35 -20.34 14.41
N LYS A 63 -5.76 -19.14 14.18
CA LYS A 63 -4.40 -18.84 14.67
C LYS A 63 -4.32 -18.66 16.19
N ALA A 64 -5.40 -18.20 16.83
CA ALA A 64 -5.48 -18.09 18.29
C ALA A 64 -5.70 -19.44 19.00
N ALA A 65 -6.15 -20.48 18.28
CA ALA A 65 -6.45 -21.81 18.84
C ALA A 65 -5.34 -22.86 18.59
N GLY A 66 -4.33 -22.58 17.78
CA GLY A 66 -3.27 -23.52 17.38
C GLY A 66 -2.10 -23.65 18.37
N GLY A 67 -2.38 -23.74 19.67
CA GLY A 67 -1.38 -23.87 20.74
C GLY A 67 -1.22 -25.28 21.33
N GLN A 68 -1.81 -26.31 20.71
CA GLN A 68 -1.66 -27.71 21.13
C GLN A 68 -1.59 -28.59 19.87
N GLY A 69 -0.38 -28.80 19.38
CA GLY A 69 -0.06 -29.80 18.35
C GLY A 69 1.15 -30.58 18.83
N GLU A 70 0.95 -31.88 19.06
CA GLU A 70 1.94 -32.88 19.45
C GLU A 70 3.14 -32.87 18.48
N ALA A 71 4.35 -32.77 19.02
CA ALA A 71 5.59 -32.79 18.27
C ALA A 71 6.14 -34.23 18.29
N ASP A 72 5.85 -34.98 17.24
CA ASP A 72 6.58 -36.21 16.93
C ASP A 72 8.00 -35.90 16.44
N GLY A 73 8.89 -36.83 16.75
CA GLY A 73 10.33 -36.62 16.97
C GLY A 73 11.17 -36.15 15.79
N SER A 74 12.41 -35.78 16.18
CA SER A 74 13.63 -35.54 15.39
C SER A 74 13.92 -34.10 14.93
N ASP A 75 14.32 -33.24 15.87
CA ASP A 75 15.40 -32.28 15.58
C ASP A 75 16.17 -31.93 16.86
N LEU A 76 17.33 -32.57 17.07
CA LEU A 76 18.22 -32.29 18.20
C LEU A 76 18.93 -30.94 17.96
N ARG A 77 18.27 -29.86 18.36
CA ARG A 77 18.84 -28.51 18.32
C ARG A 77 19.83 -28.35 19.47
N ILE A 78 21.13 -28.49 19.19
CA ILE A 78 22.22 -28.16 20.11
C ILE A 78 22.04 -26.72 20.59
N GLN A 79 21.63 -26.54 21.85
CA GLN A 79 21.54 -25.23 22.48
C GLN A 79 22.95 -24.82 22.90
N ARG A 80 23.47 -23.76 22.29
CA ARG A 80 24.74 -23.16 22.68
C ARG A 80 24.56 -22.50 24.05
N THR A 81 24.96 -23.18 25.12
CA THR A 81 24.91 -22.63 26.49
C THR A 81 26.01 -21.58 26.64
N VAL A 82 25.64 -20.30 26.57
CA VAL A 82 26.49 -19.18 27.00
C VAL A 82 26.41 -19.06 28.52
N ALA A 83 27.56 -18.82 29.17
CA ALA A 83 27.66 -18.71 30.63
C ALA A 83 26.76 -17.61 31.20
N ALA A 84 26.21 -17.85 32.40
CA ALA A 84 25.38 -16.89 33.11
C ALA A 84 26.14 -15.57 33.33
N GLY A 85 25.67 -14.50 32.69
CA GLY A 85 26.27 -13.15 32.79
C GLY A 85 26.73 -12.54 31.47
N CYS A 86 26.87 -13.32 30.38
CA CYS A 86 27.21 -12.76 29.07
C CYS A 86 25.98 -12.69 28.14
N VAL A 87 25.29 -11.55 28.15
CA VAL A 87 24.27 -11.25 27.14
C VAL A 87 25.01 -10.84 25.86
N SER A 88 25.34 -11.79 24.99
CA SER A 88 25.67 -11.45 23.59
C SER A 88 24.38 -11.11 22.85
N SER A 89 23.70 -10.05 23.25
CA SER A 89 22.76 -9.38 22.36
C SER A 89 23.59 -8.61 21.36
N ARG A 90 24.09 -9.33 20.36
CA ARG A 90 24.53 -8.71 19.11
C ARG A 90 23.27 -8.20 18.42
N HIS A 91 22.64 -7.17 18.98
CA HIS A 91 21.69 -6.33 18.25
C HIS A 91 22.49 -5.81 17.07
N LYS A 92 22.33 -6.47 15.92
CA LYS A 92 23.00 -6.05 14.70
C LYS A 92 22.54 -4.62 14.49
N LYS A 93 23.46 -3.66 14.53
CA LYS A 93 23.19 -2.22 14.33
C LYS A 93 22.36 -1.93 13.06
N SER A 94 22.24 -2.90 12.14
CA SER A 94 21.31 -2.90 11.01
C SER A 94 19.82 -2.78 11.39
N GLN A 95 19.41 -3.19 12.61
CA GLN A 95 18.03 -3.06 13.10
C GLN A 95 17.71 -1.65 13.65
N LEU A 96 18.73 -0.80 13.86
CA LEU A 96 18.55 0.59 14.30
C LEU A 96 18.24 1.55 13.14
N ARG A 97 18.29 1.07 11.89
CA ARG A 97 17.87 1.89 10.74
C ARG A 97 16.35 1.81 10.64
N ALA A 98 15.68 2.91 10.97
CA ALA A 98 14.25 3.06 10.71
C ALA A 98 13.98 2.73 9.24
N ARG A 99 13.10 1.75 9.00
CA ARG A 99 12.69 1.39 7.63
C ARG A 99 12.05 2.62 7.01
N SER A 100 12.44 2.96 5.79
CA SER A 100 11.79 4.03 5.04
C SER A 100 10.29 3.76 4.97
N THR A 101 9.46 4.77 5.22
CA THR A 101 8.01 4.68 4.98
C THR A 101 7.78 4.34 3.52
N LYS A 102 7.30 3.12 3.27
CA LYS A 102 6.93 2.61 1.95
C LYS A 102 5.42 2.35 1.97
N PRO A 103 4.71 2.57 0.85
CA PRO A 103 3.31 2.17 0.77
C PRO A 103 3.21 0.66 1.05
N PRO A 104 2.22 0.22 1.83
CA PRO A 104 2.07 -1.19 2.16
C PRO A 104 1.60 -1.96 0.92
N ARG A 105 1.93 -3.25 0.86
CA ARG A 105 1.50 -4.11 -0.25
C ARG A 105 0.00 -4.38 -0.11
N ILE A 106 -0.75 -4.18 -1.18
CA ILE A 106 -2.18 -4.48 -1.24
C ILE A 106 -2.34 -5.97 -1.50
N GLU A 107 -2.87 -6.69 -0.51
CA GLU A 107 -3.23 -8.09 -0.64
C GLU A 107 -4.71 -8.25 -0.33
N PHE A 108 -5.39 -9.02 -1.17
CA PHE A 108 -6.79 -9.35 -0.98
C PHE A 108 -6.94 -10.85 -0.70
N PRO A 109 -7.93 -11.25 0.11
CA PRO A 109 -8.18 -12.66 0.37
C PRO A 109 -8.55 -13.44 -0.90
N GLU A 110 -9.26 -12.80 -1.84
CA GLU A 110 -9.65 -13.37 -3.12
C GLU A 110 -8.44 -13.72 -3.99
N ASP A 111 -7.28 -13.06 -3.81
CA ASP A 111 -6.07 -13.37 -4.58
C ASP A 111 -5.58 -14.80 -4.35
N ARG A 112 -5.84 -15.37 -3.16
CA ARG A 112 -5.54 -16.78 -2.87
C ARG A 112 -6.43 -17.68 -3.70
N LEU A 113 -7.72 -17.38 -3.76
CA LEU A 113 -8.71 -18.13 -4.53
C LEU A 113 -8.43 -18.04 -6.04
N ARG A 114 -8.11 -16.85 -6.56
CA ARG A 114 -7.69 -16.64 -7.96
C ARG A 114 -6.49 -17.52 -8.31
N ARG A 115 -5.45 -17.54 -7.46
CA ARG A 115 -4.25 -18.38 -7.71
C ARG A 115 -4.60 -19.85 -7.79
N ILE A 116 -5.47 -20.35 -6.90
CA ILE A 116 -5.93 -21.74 -6.90
C ILE A 116 -6.73 -22.02 -8.17
N PHE A 117 -7.70 -21.17 -8.49
CA PHE A 117 -8.56 -21.32 -9.66
C PHE A 117 -7.77 -21.43 -10.97
N TYR A 118 -6.88 -20.49 -11.25
CA TYR A 118 -6.07 -20.47 -12.47
C TYR A 118 -4.93 -21.50 -12.49
N LYS A 119 -4.62 -22.13 -11.34
CA LYS A 119 -3.71 -23.28 -11.28
C LYS A 119 -4.42 -24.55 -11.73
N HIS A 120 -5.67 -24.75 -11.33
CA HIS A 120 -6.48 -25.90 -11.73
C HIS A 120 -7.06 -25.77 -13.14
N HIS A 121 -7.27 -24.55 -13.63
CA HIS A 121 -7.84 -24.25 -14.95
C HIS A 121 -6.83 -23.49 -15.82
N PRO A 122 -5.80 -24.15 -16.37
CA PRO A 122 -4.78 -23.48 -17.16
C PRO A 122 -5.37 -22.80 -18.41
N PHE A 123 -6.33 -23.46 -19.06
CA PHE A 123 -6.98 -22.95 -20.28
C PHE A 123 -7.89 -21.72 -20.05
N GLU A 124 -8.26 -21.39 -18.81
CA GLU A 124 -8.99 -20.14 -18.56
C GLU A 124 -8.08 -18.91 -18.81
N LYS A 125 -6.76 -19.06 -18.67
CA LYS A 125 -5.82 -17.96 -18.94
C LYS A 125 -5.74 -17.59 -20.41
N ASP A 126 -6.00 -18.55 -21.29
CA ASP A 126 -5.96 -18.34 -22.74
C ASP A 126 -7.22 -17.65 -23.25
N ARG A 127 -8.26 -17.56 -22.40
CA ARG A 127 -9.52 -16.93 -22.74
C ARG A 127 -9.36 -15.41 -22.78
N PRO A 128 -9.68 -14.74 -23.91
CA PRO A 128 -9.53 -13.30 -24.02
C PRO A 128 -10.48 -12.57 -23.07
N ARG A 129 -9.94 -11.60 -22.32
CA ARG A 129 -10.67 -10.82 -21.32
C ARG A 129 -10.46 -9.32 -21.54
N ILE A 130 -11.56 -8.56 -21.46
CA ILE A 130 -11.51 -7.08 -21.51
C ILE A 130 -11.19 -6.56 -20.11
N VAL A 131 -10.11 -5.78 -19.99
CA VAL A 131 -9.66 -5.16 -18.72
C VAL A 131 -10.19 -3.73 -18.56
N MET A 132 -10.69 -3.12 -19.65
CA MET A 132 -11.25 -1.77 -19.60
C MET A 132 -12.58 -1.75 -18.85
N GLU A 133 -12.69 -0.88 -17.85
CA GLU A 133 -13.92 -0.66 -17.10
C GLU A 133 -14.86 0.30 -17.87
N PRO A 134 -16.13 -0.06 -18.11
CA PRO A 134 -17.04 0.77 -18.90
C PRO A 134 -17.64 1.97 -18.14
N THR A 135 -18.06 1.77 -16.87
CA THR A 135 -18.86 2.77 -16.13
C THR A 135 -18.33 3.02 -14.70
N GLY A 136 -17.27 2.33 -14.28
CA GLY A 136 -16.68 2.44 -12.93
C GLY A 136 -17.63 2.07 -11.78
N GLN A 137 -18.80 1.50 -12.07
CA GLN A 137 -19.77 1.03 -11.08
C GLN A 137 -19.50 -0.43 -10.73
N THR A 138 -19.36 -0.72 -9.44
CA THR A 138 -18.93 -2.03 -8.93
C THR A 138 -20.04 -2.81 -8.21
N GLN A 139 -21.26 -2.30 -8.16
CA GLN A 139 -22.36 -3.01 -7.48
C GLN A 139 -22.82 -4.19 -8.33
N GLN A 140 -22.57 -5.40 -7.84
CA GLN A 140 -22.98 -6.65 -8.48
C GLN A 140 -23.60 -7.60 -7.45
N ASP A 141 -24.69 -8.26 -7.85
CA ASP A 141 -25.37 -9.25 -7.05
C ASP A 141 -24.69 -10.63 -7.20
N TRP A 142 -23.96 -11.05 -6.17
CA TRP A 142 -23.24 -12.34 -6.13
C TRP A 142 -24.12 -13.56 -5.81
N SER A 143 -25.44 -13.41 -5.88
CA SER A 143 -26.38 -14.50 -5.54
C SER A 143 -26.38 -15.64 -6.56
N GLN A 144 -26.04 -15.35 -7.81
CA GLN A 144 -25.92 -16.34 -8.88
C GLN A 144 -24.78 -15.94 -9.83
N ILE A 145 -24.03 -16.93 -10.33
CA ILE A 145 -22.87 -16.74 -11.20
C ILE A 145 -23.23 -16.05 -12.54
N SER A 146 -24.44 -16.31 -13.04
CA SER A 146 -24.94 -15.72 -14.30
C SER A 146 -25.46 -14.29 -14.13
N ARG A 147 -25.66 -13.82 -12.89
CA ARG A 147 -26.13 -12.46 -12.63
C ARG A 147 -24.98 -11.45 -12.78
N GLY A 148 -25.33 -10.22 -13.12
CA GLY A 148 -24.39 -9.12 -13.34
C GLY A 148 -23.88 -9.00 -14.78
N SER A 149 -23.36 -7.82 -15.11
CA SER A 149 -22.80 -7.51 -16.42
C SER A 149 -21.43 -8.20 -16.62
N GLY A 150 -21.15 -8.63 -17.85
CA GLY A 150 -19.86 -9.18 -18.24
C GLY A 150 -19.79 -10.70 -18.36
N GLN A 151 -18.65 -11.16 -18.89
CA GLN A 151 -18.39 -12.57 -19.18
C GLN A 151 -18.28 -13.39 -17.88
N VAL A 152 -18.88 -14.59 -17.87
CA VAL A 152 -18.69 -15.56 -16.78
C VAL A 152 -17.26 -16.07 -16.85
N THR A 153 -16.42 -15.76 -15.86
CA THR A 153 -14.99 -16.09 -15.77
C THR A 153 -14.67 -16.61 -14.36
N GLY A 154 -13.43 -17.02 -14.10
CA GLY A 154 -12.98 -17.43 -12.76
C GLY A 154 -13.05 -16.37 -11.64
N GLU A 155 -13.56 -15.17 -11.92
CA GLU A 155 -13.84 -14.13 -10.92
C GLU A 155 -15.29 -14.16 -10.42
N LYS A 156 -16.21 -14.89 -11.09
CA LYS A 156 -17.64 -14.95 -10.76
C LYS A 156 -18.01 -16.21 -9.97
#